data_AF-A0A521JZI2-F1
#
_entry.id   AF-A0A521JZI2-F1
#
_cell.length_a   1.000
_cell.length_b   1.000
_cell.length_c   1.000
_cell.angle_alpha   90.00
_cell.angle_beta   90.00
_cell.angle_gamma   90.00
#
_symmetry.space_group_name_H-M   'P 1'
#
loop_
_entity.id
_entity.type
_entity.pdbx_description
1 polymer ?
#
loop_
_entity_poly.entity_id
_entity_poly.type
_entity_poly.pdbx_seq_one_letter_code
_entity_poly.pdbx_strand_id
1 'polypeptide(L)'
;MTIMLRRYSWIAVLGLLFSTAGCDSLAIRFAPEKTADPAPTSLSKQAKDLFWEALHGGHYDRLPEVRRLLTAAYLENPRNPEISLLLAHAHLWTIAERTRLADVPPGITDHAILAEKYFTEAHRLNPGDDRIPGWLGGVKLALGQIHRDERLTREGYFMLHDAIRAFPEFNDFSAGYVLSSKPRDDDKFREGLDDMWDNLDRCAGERIDRMNPDYRKYLAQETQSGPKRVCWNSRIAPHNFEGFFLNMGDMLMKNGQPAVAGRIYAIATLSKSYASWPYRSLLEARLTQAEPRARLFQAADPTPHPEIMFNSAHACTACHAQ
;
A
#
# COMPACT_ATOMS: atom_id res chain seq x y z
N MET A 1 2.40 -75.42 12.07
CA MET A 1 2.26 -74.15 12.82
C MET A 1 2.04 -73.07 11.78
N THR A 2 0.78 -72.81 11.43
CA THR A 2 0.39 -72.08 10.21
C THR A 2 -0.22 -70.75 10.61
N ILE A 3 0.43 -69.65 10.25
CA ILE A 3 0.01 -68.27 10.55
C ILE A 3 -1.12 -67.89 9.58
N MET A 4 -2.34 -67.75 10.10
CA MET A 4 -3.47 -67.16 9.39
C MET A 4 -3.32 -65.63 9.35
N LEU A 5 -2.93 -65.09 8.19
CA LEU A 5 -2.94 -63.66 7.92
C LEU A 5 -4.37 -63.18 7.61
N ARG A 6 -4.87 -62.34 8.52
CA ARG A 6 -6.20 -61.71 8.52
C ARG A 6 -6.25 -60.68 7.39
N ARG A 7 -7.00 -60.98 6.31
CA ARG A 7 -7.36 -60.04 5.24
C ARG A 7 -8.27 -58.96 5.82
N TYR A 8 -7.70 -57.91 6.40
CA TYR A 8 -8.45 -56.69 6.70
C TYR A 8 -8.78 -55.98 5.39
N SER A 9 -10.09 -55.78 5.20
CA SER A 9 -10.69 -55.25 3.99
C SER A 9 -10.36 -53.76 3.85
N TRP A 10 -9.47 -53.43 2.90
CA TRP A 10 -9.13 -52.04 2.52
C TRP A 10 -10.35 -51.21 2.10
N ILE A 11 -11.47 -51.87 1.78
CA ILE A 11 -12.75 -51.26 1.44
C ILE A 11 -13.36 -50.51 2.64
N ALA A 12 -13.13 -50.98 3.87
CA ALA A 12 -13.64 -50.31 5.08
C ALA A 12 -12.88 -49.01 5.40
N VAL A 13 -11.61 -48.90 5.00
CA VAL A 13 -10.79 -47.69 5.22
C VAL A 13 -11.12 -46.58 4.21
N LEU A 14 -11.47 -46.93 2.98
CA LEU A 14 -11.93 -45.96 1.96
C LEU A 14 -13.36 -45.44 2.24
N GLY A 15 -14.25 -46.28 2.79
CA GLY A 15 -15.59 -45.85 3.18
C GLY A 15 -15.61 -44.86 4.35
N LEU A 16 -14.61 -44.91 5.24
CA LEU A 16 -14.48 -43.98 6.38
C LEU A 16 -13.89 -42.61 6.01
N LEU A 17 -13.23 -42.47 4.85
CA LEU A 17 -12.64 -41.19 4.40
C LEU A 17 -13.66 -40.27 3.71
N PHE A 18 -14.75 -40.82 3.18
CA PHE A 18 -15.83 -40.03 2.58
C PHE A 18 -16.93 -39.63 3.58
N SER A 19 -16.98 -40.27 4.76
CA SER A 19 -17.96 -39.95 5.81
C SER A 19 -17.51 -38.85 6.77
N THR A 20 -16.29 -38.33 6.64
CA THR A 20 -15.78 -37.22 7.48
C THR A 20 -15.84 -35.84 6.81
N ALA A 21 -16.08 -35.77 5.50
CA ALA A 21 -16.44 -34.51 4.85
C ALA A 21 -17.95 -34.31 5.04
N GLY A 22 -18.34 -33.54 6.05
CA GLY A 22 -19.74 -33.21 6.29
C GLY A 22 -20.39 -32.60 5.04
N CYS A 23 -21.70 -32.74 4.92
CA CYS A 23 -22.47 -32.16 3.81
C CYS A 23 -22.25 -30.64 3.67
N ASP A 24 -21.85 -29.96 4.76
CA ASP A 24 -21.45 -28.56 4.80
C ASP A 24 -20.17 -28.28 4.00
N SER A 25 -19.14 -29.12 4.11
CA SER A 25 -17.89 -28.98 3.34
C SER A 25 -18.13 -29.12 1.84
N LEU A 26 -18.97 -30.08 1.44
CA LEU A 26 -19.37 -30.25 0.04
C LEU A 26 -20.23 -29.07 -0.43
N ALA A 27 -21.20 -28.63 0.37
CA ALA A 27 -22.06 -27.50 0.03
C ALA A 27 -21.27 -26.19 -0.19
N ILE A 28 -20.28 -25.90 0.66
CA ILE A 28 -19.41 -24.73 0.50
C ILE A 28 -18.49 -24.88 -0.72
N ARG A 29 -17.87 -26.06 -0.90
CA ARG A 29 -16.93 -26.30 -2.00
C ARG A 29 -17.57 -26.22 -3.39
N PHE A 30 -18.83 -26.59 -3.50
CA PHE A 30 -19.59 -26.55 -4.76
C PHE A 30 -20.48 -25.32 -4.91
N ALA A 31 -20.48 -24.40 -3.94
CA ALA A 31 -21.17 -23.13 -4.10
C ALA A 31 -20.57 -22.33 -5.26
N PRO A 32 -21.39 -21.65 -6.08
CA PRO A 32 -20.88 -20.85 -7.19
C PRO A 32 -19.99 -19.72 -6.66
N GLU A 33 -18.84 -19.54 -7.29
CA GLU A 33 -17.97 -18.42 -6.96
C GLU A 33 -18.65 -17.10 -7.29
N LYS A 34 -18.49 -16.10 -6.42
CA LYS A 34 -18.97 -14.76 -6.67
C LYS A 34 -18.14 -14.13 -7.80
N THR A 35 -18.74 -13.91 -8.96
CA THR A 35 -18.08 -13.32 -10.13
C THR A 35 -18.13 -11.79 -10.09
N ALA A 36 -17.25 -11.12 -10.83
CA ALA A 36 -17.28 -9.67 -10.98
C ALA A 36 -18.51 -9.19 -11.76
N ASP A 37 -18.97 -8.00 -11.39
CA ASP A 37 -19.92 -7.19 -12.15
C ASP A 37 -19.49 -5.72 -12.02
N PRO A 38 -18.71 -5.20 -12.99
CA PRO A 38 -18.20 -3.83 -12.94
C PRO A 38 -19.25 -2.79 -13.34
N ALA A 39 -20.51 -3.19 -13.60
CA ALA A 39 -21.55 -2.28 -14.03
C ALA A 39 -21.72 -1.13 -13.01
N PRO A 40 -21.64 0.15 -13.47
CA PRO A 40 -21.79 1.27 -12.58
C PRO A 40 -23.27 1.53 -12.31
N THR A 41 -23.62 1.69 -11.04
CA THR A 41 -24.89 2.25 -10.58
C THR A 41 -24.76 3.76 -10.33
N SER A 42 -25.89 4.47 -10.19
CA SER A 42 -25.88 5.90 -9.83
C SER A 42 -25.15 6.14 -8.49
N LEU A 43 -25.38 5.26 -7.50
CA LEU A 43 -24.74 5.36 -6.20
C LEU A 43 -23.23 5.07 -6.28
N SER A 44 -22.81 4.09 -7.10
CA SER A 44 -21.38 3.80 -7.30
C SER A 44 -20.62 4.97 -7.92
N LYS A 45 -21.24 5.70 -8.86
CA LYS A 45 -20.66 6.90 -9.47
C LYS A 45 -20.53 8.01 -8.43
N GLN A 46 -21.60 8.31 -7.69
CA GLN A 46 -21.59 9.32 -6.64
C GLN A 46 -20.55 9.02 -5.55
N ALA A 47 -20.47 7.77 -5.09
CA ALA A 47 -19.51 7.36 -4.06
C ALA A 47 -18.06 7.48 -4.55
N LYS A 48 -17.79 7.11 -5.81
CA LYS A 48 -16.47 7.26 -6.43
C LYS A 48 -16.08 8.73 -6.60
N ASP A 49 -16.99 9.55 -7.11
CA ASP A 49 -16.74 10.98 -7.30
C ASP A 49 -16.44 11.65 -5.96
N LEU A 50 -17.22 11.34 -4.92
CA LEU A 50 -16.98 11.85 -3.56
C LEU A 50 -15.63 11.38 -3.00
N PHE A 51 -15.25 10.12 -3.22
CA PHE A 51 -13.95 9.60 -2.76
C PHE A 51 -12.80 10.41 -3.37
N TRP A 52 -12.81 10.57 -4.70
CA TRP A 52 -11.74 11.30 -5.39
C TRP A 52 -11.76 12.79 -5.06
N GLU A 53 -12.93 13.42 -4.97
CA GLU A 53 -13.07 14.80 -4.52
C GLU A 53 -12.46 14.99 -3.11
N ALA A 54 -12.78 14.10 -2.17
CA ALA A 54 -12.26 14.19 -0.81
C ALA A 54 -10.75 13.96 -0.77
N LEU A 55 -10.24 12.93 -1.46
CA LEU A 55 -8.82 12.60 -1.45
C LEU A 55 -7.97 13.67 -2.17
N HIS A 56 -8.44 14.15 -3.33
CA HIS A 56 -7.77 15.23 -4.08
C HIS A 56 -7.88 16.57 -3.36
N GLY A 57 -8.95 16.84 -2.61
CA GLY A 57 -9.04 18.04 -1.76
C GLY A 57 -8.33 17.90 -0.41
N GLY A 58 -7.76 16.75 -0.08
CA GLY A 58 -7.19 16.47 1.25
C GLY A 58 -8.21 16.57 2.40
N HIS A 59 -9.50 16.41 2.10
CA HIS A 59 -10.63 16.55 3.03
C HIS A 59 -10.81 15.29 3.89
N TYR A 60 -9.86 15.07 4.79
CA TYR A 60 -9.85 13.94 5.70
C TYR A 60 -11.11 13.89 6.60
N ASP A 61 -11.65 15.05 6.96
CA ASP A 61 -12.90 15.22 7.70
C ASP A 61 -14.13 14.64 6.97
N ARG A 62 -14.07 14.50 5.64
CA ARG A 62 -15.13 13.89 4.83
C ARG A 62 -15.06 12.37 4.74
N LEU A 63 -14.00 11.72 5.25
CA LEU A 63 -13.84 10.27 5.22
C LEU A 63 -15.02 9.48 5.81
N PRO A 64 -15.68 9.90 6.92
CA PRO A 64 -16.87 9.22 7.42
C PRO A 64 -17.99 9.13 6.37
N GLU A 65 -18.23 10.22 5.64
CA GLU A 65 -19.26 10.27 4.59
C GLU A 65 -18.85 9.49 3.35
N VAL A 66 -17.58 9.60 2.93
CA VAL A 66 -16.99 8.79 1.85
C VAL A 66 -17.19 7.30 2.12
N ARG A 67 -16.83 6.83 3.32
CA ARG A 67 -16.98 5.42 3.72
C ARG A 67 -18.46 5.01 3.77
N ARG A 68 -19.35 5.89 4.24
CA ARG A 68 -20.80 5.63 4.27
C ARG A 68 -21.34 5.40 2.86
N LEU A 69 -21.04 6.29 1.90
CA LEU A 69 -21.50 6.15 0.51
C LEU A 69 -20.86 4.96 -0.21
N LEU A 70 -19.55 4.74 -0.04
CA LEU A 70 -18.88 3.56 -0.62
C LEU A 70 -19.43 2.25 -0.05
N THR A 71 -19.77 2.21 1.24
CA THR A 71 -20.43 1.04 1.84
C THR A 71 -21.83 0.84 1.26
N ALA A 72 -22.60 1.91 1.08
CA ALA A 72 -23.93 1.83 0.46
C ALA A 72 -23.83 1.35 -1.00
N ALA A 73 -22.87 1.86 -1.77
CA ALA A 73 -22.59 1.39 -3.13
C ALA A 73 -22.16 -0.08 -3.17
N TYR A 74 -21.33 -0.52 -2.22
CA TYR A 74 -20.93 -1.92 -2.09
C TYR A 74 -22.12 -2.83 -1.76
N LEU A 75 -23.06 -2.38 -0.91
CA LEU A 75 -24.25 -3.16 -0.60
C LEU A 75 -25.22 -3.27 -1.79
N GLU A 76 -25.28 -2.25 -2.64
CA GLU A 76 -26.09 -2.26 -3.87
C GLU A 76 -25.50 -3.20 -4.94
N ASN A 77 -24.19 -3.13 -5.17
CA ASN A 77 -23.48 -4.06 -6.06
C ASN A 77 -22.19 -4.55 -5.40
N PRO A 78 -22.24 -5.65 -4.62
CA PRO A 78 -21.06 -6.17 -3.94
C PRO A 78 -20.09 -6.87 -4.90
N ARG A 79 -20.46 -7.04 -6.17
CA ARG A 79 -19.65 -7.65 -7.22
C ARG A 79 -18.81 -6.63 -8.00
N ASN A 80 -18.93 -5.33 -7.69
CA ASN A 80 -18.14 -4.29 -8.33
C ASN A 80 -16.73 -4.20 -7.72
N PRO A 81 -15.66 -4.59 -8.47
CA PRO A 81 -14.30 -4.59 -7.92
C PRO A 81 -13.77 -3.20 -7.59
N GLU A 82 -14.13 -2.17 -8.37
CA GLU A 82 -13.67 -0.80 -8.14
C GLU A 82 -14.23 -0.24 -6.83
N ILE A 83 -15.51 -0.51 -6.52
CA ILE A 83 -16.12 -0.07 -5.25
C ILE A 83 -15.49 -0.78 -4.05
N SER A 84 -15.25 -2.09 -4.13
CA SER A 84 -14.49 -2.79 -3.09
C SER A 84 -13.10 -2.19 -2.91
N LEU A 85 -12.40 -1.89 -4.01
CA LEU A 85 -11.06 -1.30 -3.96
C LEU A 85 -11.06 0.10 -3.32
N LEU A 86 -11.98 0.98 -3.70
CA LEU A 86 -12.07 2.33 -3.15
C LEU A 86 -12.49 2.32 -1.68
N LEU A 87 -13.39 1.41 -1.29
CA LEU A 87 -13.78 1.24 0.11
C LEU A 87 -12.58 0.77 0.95
N ALA A 88 -11.77 -0.16 0.44
CA ALA A 88 -10.53 -0.58 1.07
C ALA A 88 -9.56 0.60 1.26
N HIS A 89 -9.36 1.41 0.22
CA HIS A 89 -8.53 2.60 0.28
C HIS A 89 -9.07 3.67 1.24
N ALA A 90 -10.38 3.86 1.34
CA ALA A 90 -10.97 4.80 2.30
C ALA A 90 -10.68 4.37 3.74
N HIS A 91 -10.73 3.07 4.04
CA HIS A 91 -10.30 2.55 5.34
C HIS A 91 -8.78 2.69 5.54
N LEU A 92 -7.96 2.36 4.54
CA LEU A 92 -6.51 2.51 4.60
C LEU A 92 -6.10 3.98 4.83
N TRP A 93 -6.68 4.93 4.11
CA TRP A 93 -6.42 6.36 4.27
C TRP A 93 -6.75 6.84 5.70
N THR A 94 -7.85 6.32 6.27
CA THR A 94 -8.23 6.64 7.66
C THR A 94 -7.12 6.26 8.65
N ILE A 95 -6.57 5.05 8.57
CA ILE A 95 -5.53 4.66 9.51
C ILE A 95 -4.18 5.31 9.17
N ALA A 96 -3.87 5.49 7.89
CA ALA A 96 -2.59 6.03 7.42
C ALA A 96 -2.37 7.49 7.84
N GLU A 97 -3.42 8.33 7.79
CA GLU A 97 -3.34 9.76 8.17
C GLU A 97 -4.03 10.05 9.51
N ARG A 98 -4.11 9.07 10.41
CA ARG A 98 -4.75 9.20 11.73
C ARG A 98 -4.19 10.33 12.60
N THR A 99 -2.96 10.79 12.35
CA THR A 99 -2.33 11.92 13.04
C THR A 99 -3.00 13.26 12.73
N ARG A 100 -3.93 13.32 11.76
CA ARG A 100 -4.84 14.45 11.55
C ARG A 100 -5.89 14.59 12.65
N LEU A 101 -6.14 13.52 13.43
CA LEU A 101 -7.08 13.56 14.55
C LEU A 101 -6.40 14.20 15.77
N ALA A 102 -7.13 15.07 16.47
CA ALA A 102 -6.68 15.60 17.76
C ALA A 102 -6.45 14.48 18.77
N ASP A 103 -7.38 13.51 18.81
CA ASP A 103 -7.31 12.30 19.62
C ASP A 103 -7.50 11.08 18.70
N VAL A 104 -6.53 10.16 18.71
CA VAL A 104 -6.61 8.91 17.95
C VAL A 104 -7.44 7.89 18.75
N PRO A 105 -8.66 7.52 18.31
CA PRO A 105 -9.49 6.60 19.07
C PRO A 105 -8.92 5.17 19.01
N PRO A 106 -9.09 4.34 20.06
CA PRO A 106 -8.63 2.95 20.04
C PRO A 106 -9.18 2.13 18.86
N GLY A 107 -10.41 2.40 18.43
CA GLY A 107 -11.04 1.75 17.28
C GLY A 107 -10.44 2.12 15.92
N ILE A 108 -9.42 3.00 15.85
CA ILE A 108 -8.76 3.35 14.58
C ILE A 108 -8.18 2.12 13.87
N THR A 109 -7.78 1.10 14.63
CA THR A 109 -7.20 -0.14 14.09
C THR A 109 -8.22 -1.01 13.36
N ASP A 110 -9.51 -0.87 13.63
CA ASP A 110 -10.57 -1.61 12.92
C ASP A 110 -10.58 -1.28 11.43
N HIS A 111 -10.09 -0.09 11.05
CA HIS A 111 -9.91 0.29 9.66
C HIS A 111 -8.89 -0.61 8.93
N ALA A 112 -7.88 -1.16 9.62
CA ALA A 112 -6.97 -2.13 8.99
C ALA A 112 -7.68 -3.45 8.67
N ILE A 113 -8.57 -3.91 9.56
CA ILE A 113 -9.38 -5.14 9.34
C ILE A 113 -10.33 -4.95 8.16
N LEU A 114 -11.00 -3.80 8.12
CA LEU A 114 -11.92 -3.48 7.02
C LEU A 114 -11.18 -3.28 5.70
N ALA A 115 -10.00 -2.66 5.71
CA ALA A 115 -9.16 -2.56 4.51
C ALA A 115 -8.76 -3.95 4.00
N GLU A 116 -8.32 -4.87 4.87
CA GLU A 116 -7.93 -6.24 4.49
C GLU A 116 -9.08 -6.99 3.83
N LYS A 117 -10.27 -6.93 4.45
CA LYS A 117 -11.51 -7.53 3.90
C LYS A 117 -11.77 -7.04 2.47
N TYR A 118 -11.78 -5.73 2.28
CA TYR A 118 -12.21 -5.15 1.01
C TYR A 118 -11.11 -5.22 -0.07
N PHE A 119 -9.83 -5.19 0.29
CA PHE A 119 -8.74 -5.48 -0.65
C PHE A 119 -8.75 -6.94 -1.09
N THR A 120 -8.99 -7.88 -0.16
CA THR A 120 -9.17 -9.30 -0.49
C THR A 120 -10.31 -9.49 -1.47
N GLU A 121 -11.44 -8.83 -1.23
CA GLU A 121 -12.59 -8.90 -2.14
C GLU A 121 -12.30 -8.25 -3.51
N ALA A 122 -11.64 -7.09 -3.53
CA ALA A 122 -11.24 -6.43 -4.76
C ALA A 122 -10.28 -7.29 -5.59
N HIS A 123 -9.29 -7.93 -4.94
CA HIS A 123 -8.35 -8.84 -5.60
C HIS A 123 -9.07 -10.06 -6.18
N ARG A 124 -9.99 -10.65 -5.40
CA ARG A 124 -10.80 -11.80 -5.83
C ARG A 124 -11.67 -11.48 -7.04
N LEU A 125 -12.25 -10.28 -7.09
CA LEU A 125 -13.10 -9.82 -8.20
C LEU A 125 -12.30 -9.30 -9.39
N ASN A 126 -11.09 -8.81 -9.19
CA ASN A 126 -10.21 -8.30 -10.25
C ASN A 126 -8.77 -8.79 -10.07
N PRO A 127 -8.49 -10.08 -10.33
CA PRO A 127 -7.18 -10.66 -10.14
C PRO A 127 -6.12 -10.11 -11.11
N GLY A 128 -6.52 -9.41 -12.18
CA GLY A 128 -5.61 -8.80 -13.15
C GLY A 128 -5.08 -7.41 -12.75
N ASP A 129 -5.47 -6.87 -11.59
CA ASP A 129 -4.88 -5.66 -11.05
C ASP A 129 -3.75 -6.00 -10.07
N ASP A 130 -2.54 -6.11 -10.61
CA ASP A 130 -1.32 -6.50 -9.88
C ASP A 130 -0.87 -5.50 -8.79
N ARG A 131 -1.56 -4.36 -8.67
CA ARG A 131 -1.33 -3.39 -7.59
C ARG A 131 -1.98 -3.83 -6.27
N ILE A 132 -3.11 -4.54 -6.36
CA ILE A 132 -3.91 -4.92 -5.19
C ILE A 132 -3.12 -5.76 -4.18
N PRO A 133 -2.34 -6.77 -4.60
CA PRO A 133 -1.51 -7.54 -3.68
C PRO A 133 -0.49 -6.69 -2.90
N GLY A 134 0.04 -5.61 -3.48
CA GLY A 134 0.96 -4.70 -2.77
C GLY A 134 0.28 -4.00 -1.59
N TRP A 135 -0.90 -3.42 -1.81
CA TRP A 135 -1.66 -2.80 -0.72
C TRP A 135 -2.13 -3.83 0.31
N LEU A 136 -2.62 -4.99 -0.15
CA LEU A 136 -3.09 -6.06 0.75
C LEU A 136 -1.95 -6.61 1.62
N GLY A 137 -0.77 -6.83 1.04
CA GLY A 137 0.42 -7.25 1.78
C GLY A 137 0.81 -6.24 2.87
N GLY A 138 0.77 -4.95 2.53
CA GLY A 138 1.02 -3.86 3.48
C GLY A 138 0.00 -3.83 4.65
N VAL A 139 -1.28 -4.01 4.33
CA VAL A 139 -2.34 -4.09 5.37
C VAL A 139 -2.18 -5.32 6.25
N LYS A 140 -1.84 -6.48 5.67
CA LYS A 140 -1.57 -7.72 6.44
C LYS A 140 -0.37 -7.56 7.36
N LEU A 141 0.69 -6.89 6.93
CA LEU A 141 1.82 -6.54 7.80
C LEU A 141 1.38 -5.66 8.97
N ALA A 142 0.60 -4.61 8.72
CA ALA A 142 0.09 -3.75 9.77
C ALA A 142 -0.78 -4.52 10.77
N LEU A 143 -1.70 -5.37 10.29
CA LEU A 143 -2.52 -6.22 11.15
C LEU A 143 -1.71 -7.24 11.95
N GLY A 144 -0.72 -7.88 11.33
CA GLY A 144 0.18 -8.80 12.00
C GLY A 144 0.92 -8.13 13.16
N GLN A 145 1.36 -6.88 12.98
CA GLN A 145 1.96 -6.09 14.05
C GLN A 145 0.96 -5.70 15.14
N ILE A 146 -0.22 -5.17 14.76
CA ILE A 146 -1.27 -4.74 15.72
C ILE A 146 -1.73 -5.91 16.59
N HIS A 147 -1.98 -7.08 15.99
CA HIS A 147 -2.51 -8.26 16.68
C HIS A 147 -1.42 -9.20 17.19
N ARG A 148 -0.14 -8.92 16.93
CA ARG A 148 1.00 -9.80 17.22
C ARG A 148 0.84 -11.19 16.59
N ASP A 149 0.34 -11.23 15.36
CA ASP A 149 0.19 -12.43 14.55
C ASP A 149 1.38 -12.58 13.59
N GLU A 150 2.33 -13.43 13.95
CA GLU A 150 3.53 -13.72 13.16
C GLU A 150 3.20 -14.38 11.81
N ARG A 151 2.14 -15.22 11.76
CA ARG A 151 1.72 -15.87 10.52
C ARG A 151 1.21 -14.81 9.54
N LEU A 152 0.36 -13.90 10.01
CA LEU A 152 -0.18 -12.82 9.18
C LEU A 152 0.93 -11.83 8.74
N THR A 153 1.91 -11.58 9.61
CA THR A 153 3.10 -10.78 9.27
C THR A 153 3.88 -11.42 8.11
N ARG A 154 4.15 -12.73 8.17
CA ARG A 154 4.85 -13.44 7.09
C ARG A 154 4.03 -13.50 5.80
N GLU A 155 2.72 -13.73 5.91
CA GLU A 155 1.81 -13.72 4.77
C GLU A 155 1.85 -12.37 4.06
N GLY A 156 1.76 -11.26 4.81
CA GLY A 156 1.87 -9.91 4.24
C GLY A 156 3.23 -9.64 3.60
N TYR A 157 4.33 -10.05 4.25
CA TYR A 157 5.69 -9.89 3.73
C TYR A 157 5.87 -10.61 2.38
N PHE A 158 5.55 -11.90 2.30
CA PHE A 158 5.70 -12.63 1.04
C PHE A 158 4.75 -12.13 -0.05
N MET A 159 3.54 -11.68 0.32
CA MET A 159 2.62 -11.06 -0.62
C MET A 159 3.19 -9.78 -1.24
N LEU A 160 3.92 -8.94 -0.48
CA LEU A 160 4.62 -7.78 -1.05
C LEU A 160 5.64 -8.19 -2.11
N HIS A 161 6.47 -9.21 -1.83
CA HIS A 161 7.46 -9.68 -2.80
C HIS A 161 6.83 -10.31 -4.04
N ASP A 162 5.72 -11.01 -3.87
CA ASP A 162 4.96 -11.58 -4.99
C ASP A 162 4.38 -10.45 -5.85
N ALA A 163 3.89 -9.38 -5.22
CA ALA A 163 3.40 -8.18 -5.90
C ALA A 163 4.54 -7.46 -6.66
N ILE A 164 5.72 -7.32 -6.05
CA ILE A 164 6.92 -6.78 -6.73
C ILE A 164 7.21 -7.56 -8.02
N ARG A 165 7.20 -8.90 -7.95
CA ARG A 165 7.47 -9.72 -9.14
C ARG A 165 6.40 -9.55 -10.24
N ALA A 166 5.15 -9.30 -9.86
CA ALA A 166 4.05 -9.11 -10.79
C ALA A 166 4.06 -7.73 -11.47
N PHE A 167 4.30 -6.66 -10.70
CA PHE A 167 4.29 -5.30 -11.23
C PHE A 167 5.27 -4.39 -10.47
N PRO A 168 6.57 -4.48 -10.79
CA PRO A 168 7.62 -3.90 -9.96
C PRO A 168 7.65 -2.37 -10.01
N GLU A 169 7.31 -1.73 -11.13
CA GLU A 169 7.26 -0.26 -11.22
C GLU A 169 6.28 0.36 -10.22
N PHE A 170 5.30 -0.41 -9.74
CA PHE A 170 4.35 0.03 -8.71
C PHE A 170 4.66 -0.55 -7.33
N ASN A 171 4.94 -1.85 -7.26
CA ASN A 171 5.00 -2.57 -5.99
C ASN A 171 6.35 -2.42 -5.28
N ASP A 172 7.43 -2.06 -5.97
CA ASP A 172 8.68 -1.65 -5.31
C ASP A 172 8.43 -0.41 -4.42
N PHE A 173 7.71 0.60 -4.94
CA PHE A 173 7.26 1.73 -4.13
C PHE A 173 6.34 1.30 -2.99
N SER A 174 5.33 0.47 -3.26
CA SER A 174 4.36 0.07 -2.23
C SER A 174 5.03 -0.67 -1.07
N ALA A 175 5.95 -1.59 -1.37
CA ALA A 175 6.73 -2.31 -0.37
C ALA A 175 7.68 -1.38 0.39
N GLY A 176 8.49 -0.59 -0.33
CA GLY A 176 9.39 0.39 0.28
C GLY A 176 8.67 1.40 1.17
N TYR A 177 7.48 1.84 0.76
CA TYR A 177 6.63 2.74 1.53
C TYR A 177 6.18 2.12 2.85
N VAL A 178 5.68 0.89 2.84
CA VAL A 178 5.27 0.17 4.06
C VAL A 178 6.46 -0.11 4.97
N LEU A 179 7.58 -0.54 4.40
CA LEU A 179 8.79 -0.91 5.15
C LEU A 179 9.55 0.30 5.70
N SER A 180 9.30 1.51 5.19
CA SER A 180 9.82 2.77 5.75
C SER A 180 9.46 2.98 7.23
N SER A 181 8.37 2.34 7.69
CA SER A 181 7.90 2.36 9.08
C SER A 181 8.83 1.65 10.07
N LYS A 182 9.65 0.72 9.60
CA LYS A 182 10.54 -0.09 10.44
C LYS A 182 11.64 0.76 11.07
N PRO A 183 12.19 0.38 12.24
CA PRO A 183 13.37 1.03 12.80
C PRO A 183 14.50 1.10 11.78
N ARG A 184 15.35 2.13 11.88
CA ARG A 184 16.44 2.35 10.91
C ARG A 184 17.39 1.15 10.81
N ASP A 185 17.69 0.53 11.94
CA ASP A 185 18.61 -0.60 12.10
C ASP A 185 17.96 -1.96 11.78
N ASP A 186 16.67 -1.97 11.42
CA ASP A 186 15.96 -3.16 10.99
C ASP A 186 16.35 -3.53 9.55
N ASP A 187 16.68 -4.79 9.30
CA ASP A 187 17.01 -5.29 7.96
C ASP A 187 15.89 -5.01 6.95
N LYS A 188 14.63 -5.02 7.40
CA LYS A 188 13.46 -4.74 6.58
C LYS A 188 13.36 -3.27 6.18
N PHE A 189 13.86 -2.34 6.99
CA PHE A 189 13.97 -0.94 6.59
C PHE A 189 14.95 -0.77 5.43
N ARG A 190 16.12 -1.42 5.52
CA ARG A 190 17.13 -1.41 4.46
C ARG A 190 16.59 -2.02 3.17
N GLU A 191 15.93 -3.17 3.28
CA GLU A 191 15.24 -3.82 2.15
C GLU A 191 14.24 -2.88 1.48
N GLY A 192 13.38 -2.21 2.26
CA GLY A 192 12.45 -1.23 1.71
C GLY A 192 13.13 -0.04 1.04
N LEU A 193 14.30 0.40 1.52
CA LEU A 193 15.07 1.46 0.85
C LEU A 193 15.68 0.95 -0.47
N ASP A 194 16.11 -0.30 -0.52
CA ASP A 194 16.59 -0.94 -1.76
C ASP A 194 15.44 -1.06 -2.77
N ASP A 195 14.21 -1.43 -2.34
CA ASP A 195 13.03 -1.43 -3.21
C ASP A 195 12.78 -0.03 -3.83
N MET A 196 12.90 1.06 -3.05
CA MET A 196 12.75 2.43 -3.60
C MET A 196 13.81 2.75 -4.66
N TRP A 197 15.04 2.24 -4.51
CA TRP A 197 16.11 2.39 -5.50
C TRP A 197 15.87 1.54 -6.75
N ASP A 198 15.34 0.33 -6.60
CA ASP A 198 14.95 -0.53 -7.72
C ASP A 198 13.77 0.07 -8.49
N ASN A 199 12.82 0.69 -7.78
CA ASN A 199 11.73 1.44 -8.41
C ASN A 199 12.26 2.53 -9.35
N LEU A 200 13.21 3.35 -8.86
CA LEU A 200 13.85 4.40 -9.67
C LEU A 200 14.54 3.82 -10.90
N ASP A 201 15.24 2.68 -10.76
CA ASP A 201 15.94 2.06 -11.88
C ASP A 201 14.96 1.59 -12.96
N ARG A 202 13.86 0.98 -12.56
CA ARG A 202 12.83 0.51 -13.50
C ARG A 202 12.14 1.66 -14.19
N CYS A 203 11.79 2.70 -13.43
CA CYS A 203 11.18 3.90 -13.98
C CYS A 203 12.11 4.58 -14.99
N ALA A 204 13.39 4.75 -14.65
CA ALA A 204 14.41 5.31 -15.55
C ALA A 204 14.79 4.39 -16.72
N GLY A 205 14.64 3.08 -16.56
CA GLY A 205 15.10 2.05 -17.50
C GLY A 205 16.60 1.72 -17.39
N GLU A 206 17.29 2.25 -16.40
CA GLU A 206 18.71 2.01 -16.14
C GLU A 206 19.06 2.27 -14.68
N ARG A 207 20.24 1.80 -14.25
CA ARG A 207 20.71 2.01 -12.87
C ARG A 207 21.06 3.47 -12.60
N ILE A 208 20.35 4.12 -11.68
CA ILE A 208 20.69 5.48 -11.23
C ILE A 208 21.91 5.43 -10.31
N ASP A 209 22.78 6.44 -10.42
CA ASP A 209 23.87 6.67 -9.46
C ASP A 209 23.29 6.96 -8.07
N ARG A 210 23.57 6.08 -7.11
CA ARG A 210 23.04 6.17 -5.74
C ARG A 210 23.70 7.27 -4.92
N MET A 211 24.92 7.67 -5.29
CA MET A 211 25.68 8.71 -4.59
C MET A 211 25.37 10.09 -5.16
N ASN A 212 25.13 10.19 -6.47
CA ASN A 212 24.82 11.42 -7.16
C ASN A 212 23.61 11.26 -8.11
N PRO A 213 22.40 11.00 -7.58
CA PRO A 213 21.23 10.80 -8.43
C PRO A 213 20.88 12.08 -9.20
N ASP A 214 20.68 11.94 -10.51
CA ASP A 214 20.14 12.98 -11.39
C ASP A 214 19.03 12.38 -12.25
N TYR A 215 17.84 12.97 -12.16
CA TYR A 215 16.65 12.49 -12.85
C TYR A 215 16.24 13.35 -14.06
N ARG A 216 16.95 14.47 -14.33
CA ARG A 216 16.55 15.45 -15.35
C ARG A 216 16.37 14.84 -16.74
N LYS A 217 17.25 13.92 -17.13
CA LYS A 217 17.20 13.28 -18.46
C LYS A 217 15.99 12.34 -18.65
N TYR A 218 15.37 11.87 -17.56
CA TYR A 218 14.22 10.96 -17.64
C TYR A 218 12.88 11.69 -17.65
N LEU A 219 12.83 12.99 -17.37
CA LEU A 219 11.57 13.77 -17.38
C LEU A 219 10.86 13.71 -18.75
N ALA A 220 11.62 13.50 -19.84
CA ALA A 220 11.07 13.32 -21.17
C ALA A 220 10.37 11.96 -21.38
N GLN A 221 10.51 11.00 -20.45
CA GLN A 221 9.90 9.67 -20.50
C GLN A 221 8.53 9.62 -19.81
N GLU A 222 8.01 10.77 -19.35
CA GLU A 222 6.69 10.88 -18.74
C GLU A 222 5.61 10.24 -19.64
N THR A 223 4.81 9.34 -19.07
CA THR A 223 3.77 8.61 -19.80
C THR A 223 2.52 8.38 -18.96
N GLN A 224 1.37 8.33 -19.63
CA GLN A 224 0.07 8.00 -19.02
C GLN A 224 -0.37 6.56 -19.34
N SER A 225 0.44 5.77 -20.06
CA SER A 225 0.12 4.42 -20.50
C SER A 225 1.24 3.41 -20.21
N GLY A 226 0.89 2.13 -20.21
CA GLY A 226 1.80 1.02 -19.94
C GLY A 226 2.20 0.88 -18.46
N PRO A 227 3.10 -0.07 -18.15
CA PRO A 227 3.55 -0.33 -16.79
C PRO A 227 4.16 0.93 -16.14
N LYS A 228 5.03 1.65 -16.87
CA LYS A 228 5.74 2.84 -16.39
C LYS A 228 4.87 4.07 -16.10
N ARG A 229 3.56 4.06 -16.42
CA ARG A 229 2.67 5.20 -16.10
C ARG A 229 2.63 5.53 -14.59
N VAL A 230 2.85 4.53 -13.74
CA VAL A 230 2.85 4.69 -12.27
C VAL A 230 4.08 5.39 -11.73
N CYS A 231 5.11 5.59 -12.56
CA CYS A 231 6.31 6.35 -12.22
C CYS A 231 6.08 7.86 -12.27
N TRP A 232 4.94 8.30 -12.81
CA TRP A 232 4.69 9.70 -13.17
C TRP A 232 3.39 10.22 -12.57
N ASN A 233 3.21 11.54 -12.64
CA ASN A 233 1.98 12.19 -12.22
C ASN A 233 0.82 11.76 -13.12
N SER A 234 -0.33 11.53 -12.51
CA SER A 234 -1.53 11.05 -13.20
C SER A 234 -2.78 11.66 -12.59
N ARG A 235 -3.94 11.46 -13.22
CA ARG A 235 -5.22 11.86 -12.63
C ARG A 235 -5.47 11.21 -11.26
N ILE A 236 -4.95 10.00 -11.02
CA ILE A 236 -5.13 9.30 -9.75
C ILE A 236 -4.24 9.92 -8.67
N ALA A 237 -2.96 10.12 -8.99
CA ALA A 237 -1.94 10.71 -8.12
C ALA A 237 -1.27 11.89 -8.84
N PRO A 238 -1.85 13.10 -8.74
CA PRO A 238 -1.40 14.28 -9.48
C PRO A 238 0.00 14.75 -9.09
N HIS A 239 0.48 14.32 -7.93
CA HIS A 239 1.82 14.61 -7.41
C HIS A 239 2.56 13.34 -6.98
N ASN A 240 2.33 12.24 -7.72
CA ASN A 240 3.01 10.96 -7.51
C ASN A 240 4.53 11.10 -7.47
N PHE A 241 5.08 11.86 -8.42
CA PHE A 241 6.50 12.12 -8.57
C PHE A 241 7.04 12.86 -7.33
N GLU A 242 6.43 13.98 -6.97
CA GLU A 242 6.83 14.77 -5.80
C GLU A 242 6.73 13.97 -4.49
N GLY A 243 5.62 13.26 -4.29
CA GLY A 243 5.39 12.42 -3.11
C GLY A 243 6.36 11.23 -3.02
N PHE A 244 6.69 10.59 -4.14
CA PHE A 244 7.71 9.53 -4.19
C PHE A 244 9.06 10.05 -3.68
N PHE A 245 9.54 11.16 -4.24
CA PHE A 245 10.84 11.73 -3.88
C PHE A 245 10.85 12.31 -2.46
N LEU A 246 9.71 12.81 -1.96
CA LEU A 246 9.55 13.18 -0.56
C LEU A 246 9.74 11.96 0.36
N ASN A 247 9.03 10.87 0.11
CA ASN A 247 9.16 9.66 0.94
C ASN A 247 10.57 9.08 0.88
N MET A 248 11.14 8.94 -0.32
CA MET A 248 12.48 8.38 -0.49
C MET A 248 13.54 9.24 0.20
N GLY A 249 13.42 10.57 0.12
CA GLY A 249 14.32 11.48 0.81
C GLY A 249 14.21 11.35 2.33
N ASP A 250 13.01 11.15 2.87
CA ASP A 250 12.79 10.90 4.30
C ASP A 250 13.44 9.56 4.73
N MET A 251 13.33 8.51 3.91
CA MET A 251 14.01 7.23 4.17
C MET A 251 15.54 7.37 4.15
N LEU A 252 16.11 8.08 3.18
CA LEU A 252 17.55 8.33 3.13
C LEU A 252 18.04 9.18 4.31
N MET A 253 17.23 10.14 4.74
CA MET A 253 17.50 10.95 5.92
C MET A 253 17.57 10.08 7.18
N LYS A 254 16.55 9.23 7.35
CA LYS A 254 16.49 8.25 8.44
C LYS A 254 17.66 7.27 8.39
N ASN A 255 18.10 6.86 7.20
CA ASN A 255 19.25 5.99 7.00
C ASN A 255 20.60 6.67 7.33
N GLY A 256 20.62 7.98 7.59
CA GLY A 256 21.86 8.72 7.86
C GLY A 256 22.61 9.14 6.59
N GLN A 257 21.91 9.33 5.48
CA GLN A 257 22.47 9.77 4.19
C GLN A 257 21.98 11.18 3.79
N PRO A 258 22.23 12.25 4.59
CA PRO A 258 21.65 13.57 4.36
C PRO A 258 22.03 14.20 3.02
N ALA A 259 23.25 13.99 2.54
CA ALA A 259 23.70 14.53 1.25
C ALA A 259 22.93 13.91 0.07
N VAL A 260 22.73 12.58 0.09
CA VAL A 260 21.95 11.87 -0.94
C VAL A 260 20.47 12.22 -0.82
N ALA A 261 19.94 12.27 0.40
CA ALA A 261 18.56 12.71 0.67
C ALA A 261 18.28 14.11 0.10
N GLY A 262 19.20 15.06 0.29
CA GLY A 262 19.10 16.40 -0.29
C GLY A 262 18.99 16.41 -1.81
N ARG A 263 19.77 15.55 -2.50
CA ARG A 263 19.67 15.39 -3.97
C ARG A 263 18.34 14.77 -4.38
N ILE A 264 17.87 13.77 -3.66
CA ILE A 264 16.57 13.11 -3.88
C ILE A 264 15.40 14.08 -3.69
N TYR A 265 15.40 14.87 -2.62
CA TYR A 265 14.41 15.94 -2.44
C TYR A 265 14.46 16.97 -3.57
N ALA A 266 15.66 17.37 -4.01
CA ALA A 266 15.81 18.31 -5.10
C ALA A 266 15.22 17.79 -6.42
N ILE A 267 15.19 16.46 -6.64
CA ILE A 267 14.54 15.89 -7.82
C ILE A 267 13.03 16.18 -7.84
N ALA A 268 12.33 16.15 -6.70
CA ALA A 268 10.90 16.49 -6.65
C ALA A 268 10.59 17.87 -7.25
N THR A 269 11.51 18.83 -7.11
CA THR A 269 11.38 20.20 -7.64
C THR A 269 11.40 20.29 -9.17
N LEU A 270 11.81 19.20 -9.84
CA LEU A 270 11.83 19.11 -11.31
C LEU A 270 10.45 18.85 -11.92
N SER A 271 9.46 18.47 -11.10
CA SER A 271 8.10 18.21 -11.57
C SER A 271 7.46 19.48 -12.14
N LYS A 272 6.72 19.33 -13.24
CA LYS A 272 5.92 20.42 -13.84
C LYS A 272 4.85 20.95 -12.88
N SER A 273 4.35 20.11 -11.98
CA SER A 273 3.32 20.44 -11.00
C SER A 273 3.88 20.85 -9.63
N TYR A 274 5.20 20.94 -9.47
CA TYR A 274 5.81 21.29 -8.18
C TYR A 274 5.31 22.63 -7.63
N ALA A 275 5.08 23.61 -8.51
CA ALA A 275 4.63 24.94 -8.10
C ALA A 275 3.24 24.94 -7.48
N SER A 276 2.35 24.04 -7.90
CA SER A 276 0.98 23.89 -7.39
C SER A 276 0.83 22.83 -6.31
N TRP A 277 1.89 22.08 -6.00
CA TRP A 277 1.84 20.99 -5.04
C TRP A 277 1.56 21.51 -3.61
N PRO A 278 0.48 21.06 -2.93
CA PRO A 278 0.13 21.57 -1.60
C PRO A 278 1.21 21.35 -0.53
N TYR A 279 2.09 20.36 -0.73
CA TYR A 279 3.17 20.00 0.19
C TYR A 279 4.54 20.56 -0.21
N ARG A 280 4.57 21.50 -1.16
CA ARG A 280 5.81 22.18 -1.58
C ARG A 280 6.61 22.74 -0.40
N SER A 281 5.96 23.49 0.49
CA SER A 281 6.62 24.08 1.65
C SER A 281 7.13 23.05 2.66
N LEU A 282 6.50 21.87 2.73
CA LEU A 282 7.03 20.76 3.53
C LEU A 282 8.37 20.28 2.95
N LEU A 283 8.45 20.04 1.64
CA LEU A 283 9.70 19.64 0.99
C LEU A 283 10.79 20.70 1.15
N GLU A 284 10.46 21.98 0.98
CA GLU A 284 11.39 23.10 1.17
C GLU A 284 11.93 23.14 2.61
N ALA A 285 11.08 22.85 3.61
CA ALA A 285 11.52 22.69 4.99
C ALA A 285 12.45 21.48 5.17
N ARG A 286 12.17 20.33 4.52
CA ARG A 286 13.05 19.15 4.54
C ARG A 286 14.43 19.45 3.94
N LEU A 287 14.48 20.20 2.84
CA LEU A 287 15.72 20.62 2.18
C LEU A 287 16.55 21.56 3.05
N THR A 288 15.92 22.58 3.64
CA THR A 288 16.62 23.58 4.47
C THR A 288 17.06 23.03 5.82
N GLN A 289 16.36 22.02 6.35
CA GLN A 289 16.64 21.41 7.65
C GLN A 289 17.26 20.01 7.56
N ALA A 290 17.88 19.66 6.42
CA ALA A 290 18.41 18.33 6.17
C ALA A 290 19.38 17.84 7.27
N GLU A 291 20.42 18.62 7.57
CA GLU A 291 21.42 18.26 8.60
C GLU A 291 20.85 18.11 10.02
N PRO A 292 20.08 19.08 10.57
CA PRO A 292 19.49 18.90 11.89
C PRO A 292 18.50 17.74 11.95
N ARG A 293 17.70 17.50 10.89
CA ARG A 293 16.83 16.31 10.81
C ARG A 293 17.62 15.01 10.83
N ALA A 294 18.72 14.93 10.09
CA ALA A 294 19.58 13.76 10.09
C ALA A 294 20.04 13.41 11.51
N ARG A 295 20.54 14.41 12.25
CA ARG A 295 21.00 14.23 13.63
C ARG A 295 19.91 13.68 14.55
N LEU A 296 18.67 14.13 14.39
CA LEU A 296 17.54 13.63 15.20
C LEU A 296 17.23 12.16 14.91
N PHE A 297 17.31 11.70 13.66
CA PHE A 297 17.18 10.27 13.33
C PHE A 297 18.33 9.40 13.85
N GLN A 298 19.49 9.99 14.16
CA GLN A 298 20.62 9.29 14.76
C GLN A 298 20.52 9.19 16.29
N ALA A 299 19.53 9.84 16.92
CA ALA A 299 19.35 9.77 18.36
C ALA A 299 18.98 8.34 18.79
N ALA A 300 19.57 7.88 19.90
CA ALA A 300 19.30 6.55 20.46
C ALA A 300 17.86 6.44 21.00
N ASP A 301 17.31 7.54 21.51
CA ASP A 301 15.90 7.66 21.81
C ASP A 301 15.13 7.92 20.49
N PRO A 302 14.14 7.09 20.13
CA PRO A 302 13.30 7.34 18.95
C PRO A 302 12.26 8.44 19.15
N THR A 303 12.00 8.90 20.38
CA THR A 303 11.04 9.97 20.68
C THR A 303 11.30 11.28 19.91
N PRO A 304 12.55 11.79 19.79
CA PRO A 304 12.86 12.96 18.98
C PRO A 304 12.92 12.68 17.46
N HIS A 305 12.69 11.44 17.00
CA HIS A 305 12.81 11.15 15.57
C HIS A 305 11.79 11.98 14.80
N PRO A 306 12.23 12.71 13.75
CA PRO A 306 11.31 13.52 12.99
C PRO A 306 10.30 12.65 12.25
N GLU A 307 9.09 13.18 12.05
CA GLU A 307 8.08 12.55 11.19
C GLU A 307 8.64 12.33 9.77
N ILE A 308 8.37 11.15 9.20
CA ILE A 308 8.54 10.83 7.78
C ILE A 308 7.17 10.81 7.10
N MET A 309 7.10 10.83 5.77
CA MET A 309 5.82 10.77 5.05
C MET A 309 4.92 9.60 5.47
N PHE A 310 5.46 8.40 5.74
CA PHE A 310 4.65 7.28 6.22
C PHE A 310 4.08 7.53 7.62
N ASN A 311 2.80 7.22 7.83
CA ASN A 311 2.03 7.49 9.06
C ASN A 311 1.95 8.99 9.46
N SER A 312 2.26 9.92 8.55
CA SER A 312 2.07 11.34 8.78
C SER A 312 0.66 11.81 8.43
N ALA A 313 0.38 13.09 8.71
CA ALA A 313 -0.85 13.73 8.25
C ALA A 313 -0.96 13.83 6.72
N HIS A 314 0.04 13.40 5.95
CA HIS A 314 0.07 13.52 4.49
C HIS A 314 0.54 12.24 3.80
N ALA A 315 0.41 11.11 4.50
CA ALA A 315 0.84 9.79 4.02
C ALA A 315 0.21 9.36 2.69
N CYS A 316 -1.02 9.79 2.40
CA CYS A 316 -1.68 9.54 1.11
C CYS A 316 -1.70 10.83 0.29
N THR A 317 -2.11 11.92 0.93
CA THR A 317 -2.40 13.19 0.27
C THR A 317 -1.15 13.87 -0.31
N ALA A 318 0.08 13.55 0.13
CA ALA A 318 1.28 14.08 -0.53
C ALA A 318 1.40 13.66 -2.01
N CYS A 319 0.84 12.51 -2.41
CA CYS A 319 0.77 12.12 -3.83
C CYS A 319 -0.55 12.55 -4.50
N HIS A 320 -1.63 12.70 -3.71
CA HIS A 320 -2.99 12.77 -4.24
C HIS A 320 -3.65 14.14 -4.19
N ALA A 321 -3.28 15.03 -3.25
CA ALA A 321 -3.97 16.30 -3.08
C ALA A 321 -3.58 17.35 -4.13
N GLN A 322 -4.54 18.16 -4.57
CA GLN A 322 -4.45 19.21 -5.58
C GLN A 322 -4.91 20.56 -5.03
#